data_AF-A0A837I332-F1
#
_entry.id   AF-A0A837I332-F1
#
_cell.length_a   1.000
_cell.length_b   1.000
_cell.length_c   1.000
_cell.angle_alpha   90.00
_cell.angle_beta   90.00
_cell.angle_gamma   90.00
#
_symmetry.space_group_name_H-M   'P 1'
#
loop_
_entity.id
_entity.type
_entity.pdbx_description
1 polymer ?
#
loop_
_entity_poly.entity_id
_entity_poly.type
_entity_poly.pdbx_seq_one_letter_code
_entity_poly.pdbx_strand_id
1 'polypeptide(L)'
;MHLKEFFKKYIEGTPEKAIVADRKIFLCCLTKAVMKGVGIDHSAKNVFVTSRCIKHLFDKKPAEEFLFIINHLHEVVKYPDKIYKNKTGKRGAFCLIKKIGNEEYLCSIEIVKTLPAVFGKAVFGVSEYGAEKEREEIQISTAFRMRDKDYIKNYTILWSWEDGAPHRSALDTPVKGSTNAPQ
;
A
#
# COMPACT_ATOMS: atom_id res chain seq x y z
N MET A 1 11.08 6.90 10.24
CA MET A 1 11.47 5.49 10.40
C MET A 1 11.16 4.78 9.10
N HIS A 2 12.18 4.25 8.45
CA HIS A 2 12.04 3.55 7.18
C HIS A 2 11.51 2.14 7.40
N LEU A 3 10.76 1.59 6.44
CA LEU A 3 10.17 0.26 6.57
C LEU A 3 11.23 -0.84 6.79
N LYS A 4 12.43 -0.65 6.23
CA LYS A 4 13.60 -1.52 6.46
C LYS A 4 14.03 -1.54 7.93
N GLU A 5 14.08 -0.39 8.60
CA GLU A 5 14.40 -0.30 10.03
C GLU A 5 13.32 -1.00 10.88
N PHE A 6 12.05 -0.89 10.47
CA PHE A 6 10.95 -1.59 11.12
C PHE A 6 11.09 -3.11 11.03
N PHE A 7 11.42 -3.63 9.85
CA PHE A 7 11.72 -5.04 9.65
C PHE A 7 12.90 -5.50 10.53
N LYS A 8 14.03 -4.80 10.48
CA LYS A 8 15.22 -5.14 11.28
C LYS A 8 14.91 -5.19 12.78
N LYS A 9 14.13 -4.22 13.27
CA LYS A 9 13.83 -4.10 14.70
C LYS A 9 12.87 -5.17 15.23
N TYR A 10 11.87 -5.55 14.44
CA TYR A 10 10.75 -6.35 14.96
C TYR A 10 10.62 -7.75 14.35
N ILE A 11 11.25 -8.01 13.21
CA ILE A 11 11.00 -9.21 12.39
C ILE A 11 12.29 -9.98 12.09
N GLU A 12 13.39 -9.29 11.78
CA GLU A 12 14.67 -9.92 11.48
C GLU A 12 15.14 -10.79 12.66
N GLY A 13 15.61 -12.01 12.36
CA GLY A 13 16.02 -12.99 13.37
C GLY A 13 14.88 -13.77 14.03
N THR A 14 13.61 -13.47 13.74
CA THR A 14 12.47 -14.27 14.25
C THR A 14 12.33 -15.60 13.47
N PRO A 15 12.01 -16.74 14.12
CA PRO A 15 11.75 -18.01 13.44
C PRO A 15 10.59 -17.92 12.44
N GLU A 16 10.56 -18.78 11.42
CA GLU A 16 9.44 -18.87 10.47
C GLU A 16 8.12 -19.10 11.24
N LYS A 17 7.06 -18.35 10.91
CA LYS A 17 5.73 -18.41 11.57
C LYS A 17 5.73 -18.01 13.05
N ALA A 18 6.81 -17.44 13.58
CA ALA A 18 6.81 -16.91 14.95
C ALA A 18 5.75 -15.81 15.11
N ILE A 19 5.07 -15.82 16.27
CA ILE A 19 4.14 -14.77 16.66
C ILE A 19 4.97 -13.51 17.00
N VAL A 20 4.62 -12.39 16.37
CA VAL A 20 5.27 -11.09 16.60
C VAL A 20 4.30 -10.12 17.28
N ALA A 21 4.84 -9.25 18.14
CA ALA A 21 4.05 -8.20 18.79
C ALA A 21 3.42 -7.28 17.75
N ASP A 22 2.15 -6.93 17.94
CA ASP A 22 1.41 -6.13 16.98
C ASP A 22 1.80 -4.65 17.02
N ARG A 23 2.80 -4.31 16.20
CA ARG A 23 3.25 -2.94 15.96
C ARG A 23 2.78 -2.46 14.60
N LYS A 24 2.50 -1.17 14.49
CA LYS A 24 2.19 -0.49 13.23
C LYS A 24 3.17 0.64 12.96
N ILE A 25 3.44 0.90 11.69
CA ILE A 25 4.23 2.03 11.21
C ILE A 25 3.50 2.73 10.07
N PHE A 26 3.57 4.05 10.06
CA PHE A 26 3.09 4.86 8.94
C PHE A 26 3.96 4.62 7.71
N LEU A 27 3.33 4.26 6.58
CA LEU A 27 4.02 4.02 5.32
C LEU A 27 4.00 5.27 4.43
N CYS A 28 2.81 5.78 4.10
CA CYS A 28 2.63 6.94 3.24
C CYS A 28 1.21 7.52 3.32
N CYS A 29 1.01 8.70 2.75
CA CYS A 29 -0.33 9.23 2.43
C CYS A 29 -0.71 8.87 0.99
N LEU A 30 -1.95 8.45 0.76
CA LEU A 30 -2.51 8.32 -0.59
C LEU A 30 -2.57 9.68 -1.29
N THR A 31 -2.39 9.67 -2.61
CA THR A 31 -2.59 10.87 -3.44
C THR A 31 -4.08 11.13 -3.67
N LYS A 32 -4.46 12.35 -4.06
CA LYS A 32 -5.85 12.70 -4.37
C LYS A 32 -6.45 11.81 -5.47
N ALA A 33 -5.65 11.48 -6.49
CA ALA A 33 -6.08 10.59 -7.57
C ALA A 33 -6.38 9.18 -7.05
N VAL A 34 -5.49 8.61 -6.24
CA VAL A 34 -5.70 7.28 -5.65
C VAL A 34 -6.90 7.28 -4.70
N MET A 35 -7.03 8.30 -3.83
CA MET A 35 -8.20 8.42 -2.95
C MET A 35 -9.51 8.47 -3.73
N LYS A 36 -9.57 9.24 -4.82
CA LYS A 36 -10.73 9.29 -5.71
C LYS A 36 -10.99 7.94 -6.38
N GLY A 37 -9.96 7.26 -6.89
CA GLY A 37 -10.08 5.96 -7.54
C GLY A 37 -10.54 4.84 -6.60
N VAL A 38 -10.24 4.95 -5.30
CA VAL A 38 -10.68 4.00 -4.26
C VAL A 38 -12.02 4.41 -3.63
N GLY A 39 -12.41 5.69 -3.74
CA GLY A 39 -13.60 6.23 -3.08
C GLY A 39 -13.43 6.45 -1.58
N ILE A 40 -12.24 6.90 -1.16
CA ILE A 40 -11.91 7.13 0.26
C ILE A 40 -11.82 8.63 0.56
N ASP A 41 -12.36 9.03 1.71
CA ASP A 41 -12.30 10.39 2.21
C ASP A 41 -10.89 10.82 2.64
N HIS A 42 -10.63 12.13 2.56
CA HIS A 42 -9.32 12.70 2.92
C HIS A 42 -8.93 12.47 4.39
N SER A 43 -9.89 12.18 5.29
CA SER A 43 -9.63 11.80 6.68
C SER A 43 -8.92 10.46 6.84
N ALA A 44 -9.06 9.55 5.87
CA ALA A 44 -8.50 8.20 5.92
C ALA A 44 -7.30 8.03 4.96
N LYS A 45 -6.64 9.13 4.58
CA LYS A 45 -5.54 9.10 3.59
C LYS A 45 -4.27 8.38 4.04
N ASN A 46 -4.11 8.12 5.34
CA ASN A 46 -2.88 7.58 5.89
C ASN A 46 -2.87 6.05 5.77
N VAL A 47 -1.81 5.53 5.16
CA VAL A 47 -1.60 4.09 5.00
C VAL A 47 -0.57 3.60 5.99
N PHE A 48 -0.89 2.51 6.69
CA PHE A 48 -0.05 1.88 7.67
C PHE A 48 0.31 0.46 7.25
N VAL A 49 1.42 -0.04 7.77
CA VAL A 49 1.77 -1.45 7.67
C VAL A 49 2.04 -2.01 9.06
N THR A 50 1.57 -3.23 9.29
CA THR A 50 1.73 -3.91 10.57
C THR A 50 2.92 -4.85 10.52
N SER A 51 3.54 -5.05 11.67
CA SER A 51 4.54 -6.11 11.94
C SER A 51 4.04 -7.48 11.48
N ARG A 52 2.78 -7.83 11.72
CA ARG A 52 2.19 -9.09 11.25
C ARG A 52 2.17 -9.18 9.72
N CYS A 53 1.83 -8.09 9.03
CA CYS A 53 1.91 -8.05 7.56
C CYS A 53 3.35 -8.26 7.09
N ILE A 54 4.32 -7.52 7.64
CA ILE A 54 5.74 -7.69 7.26
C ILE A 54 6.25 -9.10 7.57
N LYS A 55 5.88 -9.67 8.71
CA LYS A 55 6.19 -11.07 9.07
C LYS A 55 5.62 -12.03 8.04
N HIS A 56 4.36 -11.86 7.67
CA HIS A 56 3.70 -12.68 6.66
C HIS A 56 4.40 -12.59 5.29
N LEU A 57 4.81 -11.39 4.87
CA LEU A 57 5.57 -11.22 3.64
C LEU A 57 6.93 -11.91 3.71
N PHE A 58 7.66 -11.73 4.82
CA PHE A 58 8.97 -12.33 5.02
C PHE A 58 8.92 -13.86 5.00
N ASP A 59 7.94 -14.46 5.67
CA ASP A 59 7.81 -15.92 5.76
C ASP A 59 7.32 -16.57 4.46
N LYS A 60 6.60 -15.83 3.59
CA LYS A 60 5.94 -16.39 2.41
C LYS A 60 6.62 -16.06 1.08
N LYS A 61 7.51 -15.08 1.04
CA LYS A 61 8.11 -14.59 -0.20
C LYS A 61 9.59 -14.96 -0.28
N PRO A 62 10.11 -15.24 -1.48
CA PRO A 62 11.55 -15.36 -1.68
C PRO A 62 12.27 -14.10 -1.18
N ALA A 63 13.47 -14.26 -0.61
CA ALA A 63 14.21 -13.16 0.02
C ALA A 63 14.41 -11.96 -0.92
N GLU A 64 14.76 -12.20 -2.18
CA GLU A 64 14.90 -11.16 -3.20
C GLU A 64 13.59 -10.38 -3.42
N GLU A 65 12.48 -11.09 -3.57
CA GLU A 65 11.16 -10.50 -3.76
C GLU A 65 10.74 -9.68 -2.54
N PHE A 66 10.96 -10.20 -1.34
CA PHE A 66 10.67 -9.50 -0.09
C PHE A 66 11.49 -8.20 0.06
N LEU A 67 12.80 -8.26 -0.19
CA LEU A 67 13.69 -7.10 -0.11
C LEU A 67 13.35 -6.05 -1.17
N PHE A 68 12.91 -6.46 -2.35
CA PHE A 68 12.44 -5.53 -3.36
C PHE A 68 11.16 -4.82 -2.89
N ILE A 69 10.18 -5.59 -2.41
CA ILE A 69 8.91 -5.05 -1.93
C ILE A 69 9.14 -4.08 -0.78
N ILE A 70 9.99 -4.40 0.20
CA ILE A 70 10.17 -3.52 1.37
C ILE A 70 10.74 -2.14 1.00
N ASN A 71 11.52 -2.06 -0.09
CA ASN A 71 12.08 -0.81 -0.58
C ASN A 71 11.06 0.00 -1.41
N HIS A 72 10.23 -0.66 -2.20
CA HIS A 72 9.33 0.00 -3.17
C HIS A 72 7.84 -0.01 -2.78
N LEU A 73 7.46 -0.61 -1.64
CA LEU A 73 6.05 -0.76 -1.24
C LEU A 73 5.30 0.58 -1.20
N HIS A 74 5.98 1.63 -0.72
CA HIS A 74 5.40 2.97 -0.66
C HIS A 74 5.08 3.53 -2.06
N GLU A 75 5.88 3.21 -3.08
CA GLU A 75 5.63 3.64 -4.47
C GLU A 75 4.43 2.92 -5.07
N VAL A 76 4.32 1.59 -4.84
CA VAL A 76 3.18 0.78 -5.30
C VAL A 76 1.86 1.33 -4.74
N VAL A 77 1.88 1.73 -3.47
CA VAL A 77 0.69 2.22 -2.78
C VAL A 77 0.36 3.67 -3.13
N LYS A 78 1.37 4.53 -3.20
CA LYS A 78 1.18 5.98 -3.39
C LYS A 78 0.94 6.35 -4.86
N TYR A 79 1.56 5.62 -5.79
CA TYR A 79 1.53 5.88 -7.21
C TYR A 79 1.27 4.59 -8.03
N PRO A 80 0.15 3.89 -7.79
CA PRO A 80 -0.21 2.74 -8.61
C PRO A 80 -0.50 3.16 -10.05
N ASP A 81 -0.29 2.24 -10.98
CA ASP A 81 -0.71 2.41 -12.37
C ASP A 81 -2.18 1.99 -12.54
N LYS A 82 -2.64 1.02 -11.74
CA LYS A 82 -4.02 0.52 -11.77
C LYS A 82 -4.56 0.21 -10.38
N ILE A 83 -5.86 0.40 -10.20
CA ILE A 83 -6.59 0.11 -8.96
C ILE A 83 -7.75 -0.81 -9.31
N TYR A 84 -7.83 -1.92 -8.60
CA TYR A 84 -8.88 -2.92 -8.76
C TYR A 84 -9.67 -3.10 -7.46
N LYS A 85 -10.96 -3.39 -7.57
CA LYS A 85 -11.77 -3.91 -6.48
C LYS A 85 -11.38 -5.36 -6.23
N ASN A 86 -11.10 -5.73 -4.99
CA ASN A 86 -10.76 -7.11 -4.67
C ASN A 86 -11.98 -8.04 -4.82
N LYS A 87 -11.72 -9.33 -5.01
CA LYS A 87 -12.76 -10.36 -5.05
C LYS A 87 -13.39 -10.56 -3.67
N THR A 88 -14.70 -10.81 -3.65
CA THR A 88 -15.42 -11.17 -2.43
C THR A 88 -14.77 -12.38 -1.76
N GLY A 89 -14.57 -12.32 -0.44
CA GLY A 89 -13.97 -13.40 0.35
C GLY A 89 -12.43 -13.45 0.34
N LYS A 90 -11.75 -12.55 -0.37
CA LYS A 90 -10.30 -12.35 -0.23
C LYS A 90 -10.01 -11.24 0.77
N ARG A 91 -8.84 -11.31 1.42
CA ARG A 91 -8.39 -10.27 2.36
C ARG A 91 -8.00 -9.00 1.60
N GLY A 92 -8.37 -7.85 2.14
CA GLY A 92 -8.19 -6.55 1.49
C GLY A 92 -9.42 -6.13 0.68
N ALA A 93 -9.70 -4.83 0.66
CA ALA A 93 -10.80 -4.25 -0.11
C ALA A 93 -10.36 -3.91 -1.55
N PHE A 94 -9.10 -3.49 -1.73
CA PHE A 94 -8.58 -3.03 -3.01
C PHE A 94 -7.23 -3.64 -3.32
N CYS A 95 -6.90 -3.72 -4.61
CA CYS A 95 -5.61 -4.14 -5.13
C CYS A 95 -5.02 -3.00 -5.97
N LEU A 96 -3.85 -2.52 -5.56
CA LEU A 96 -3.05 -1.50 -6.21
C LEU A 96 -1.96 -2.20 -7.00
N ILE A 97 -1.84 -1.89 -8.29
CA ILE A 97 -0.85 -2.52 -9.18
C ILE A 97 0.08 -1.45 -9.70
N LYS A 98 1.38 -1.72 -9.61
CA LYS A 98 2.42 -0.87 -10.18
C LYS A 98 3.43 -1.71 -10.93
N LYS A 99 3.78 -1.29 -12.13
CA LYS A 99 4.88 -1.82 -12.91
C LYS A 99 6.18 -1.13 -12.48
N ILE A 100 7.17 -1.93 -12.09
CA ILE A 100 8.51 -1.43 -11.75
C ILE A 100 9.51 -2.22 -12.60
N GLY A 101 10.17 -1.53 -13.53
CA GLY A 101 10.93 -2.18 -14.59
C GLY A 101 10.01 -2.98 -15.51
N ASN A 102 10.30 -4.29 -15.65
CA ASN A 102 9.53 -5.20 -16.50
C ASN A 102 8.50 -6.05 -15.73
N GLU A 103 8.43 -5.88 -14.42
CA GLU A 103 7.62 -6.71 -13.52
C GLU A 103 6.44 -5.92 -12.96
N GLU A 104 5.32 -6.60 -12.70
CA GLU A 104 4.14 -6.03 -12.06
C GLU A 104 4.08 -6.44 -10.58
N TYR A 105 3.88 -5.46 -9.71
CA TYR A 105 3.75 -5.67 -8.27
C TYR A 105 2.34 -5.31 -7.84
N LEU A 106 1.71 -6.23 -7.11
CA LEU A 106 0.40 -6.04 -6.52
C LEU A 106 0.55 -5.79 -5.03
N CYS A 107 -0.15 -4.78 -4.53
CA CYS A 107 -0.32 -4.51 -3.12
C CYS A 107 -1.81 -4.47 -2.79
N SER A 108 -2.25 -5.27 -1.83
CA SER A 108 -3.63 -5.23 -1.36
C SER A 108 -3.74 -4.41 -0.08
N ILE A 109 -4.76 -3.56 -0.02
CA ILE A 109 -5.05 -2.68 1.11
C ILE A 109 -6.41 -3.01 1.71
N GLU A 110 -6.53 -2.91 3.02
CA GLU A 110 -7.77 -3.06 3.80
C GLU A 110 -8.12 -1.75 4.52
N ILE A 111 -9.41 -1.40 4.54
CA ILE A 111 -9.91 -0.29 5.35
C ILE A 111 -10.36 -0.86 6.69
N VAL A 112 -9.71 -0.44 7.76
CA VAL A 112 -9.99 -0.85 9.12
C VAL A 112 -10.74 0.27 9.83
N LYS A 113 -11.95 -0.03 10.29
CA LYS A 113 -12.74 0.89 11.12
C LYS A 113 -12.37 0.65 12.58
N THR A 114 -11.82 1.66 13.23
CA THR A 114 -11.52 1.62 14.66
C THR A 114 -12.59 2.40 15.40
N LEU A 115 -13.29 1.70 16.30
CA LEU A 115 -14.19 2.36 17.23
C LEU A 115 -13.37 3.23 18.19
N PRO A 116 -13.89 4.40 18.58
CA PRO A 116 -13.30 5.20 19.64
C PRO A 116 -13.09 4.35 20.90
N ALA A 117 -11.90 4.44 21.48
CA ALA A 117 -11.58 3.68 22.67
C ALA A 117 -12.27 4.32 23.88
N VAL A 118 -13.33 3.67 24.38
CA VAL A 118 -14.00 4.08 25.62
C VAL A 118 -13.18 3.55 26.81
N PHE A 119 -12.26 4.36 27.34
CA PHE A 119 -11.51 4.04 28.57
C PHE A 119 -12.20 4.65 29.80
N GLY A 120 -13.19 3.95 30.36
CA GLY A 120 -13.92 4.40 31.56
C GLY A 120 -14.83 5.62 31.31
N LYS A 121 -15.14 6.39 32.37
CA LYS A 121 -15.93 7.65 32.29
C LYS A 121 -15.17 8.82 31.64
N ALA A 122 -13.89 8.66 31.36
CA ALA A 122 -13.08 9.67 30.69
C ALA A 122 -12.95 9.29 29.22
N VAL A 123 -13.72 9.95 28.37
CA VAL A 123 -13.57 9.82 26.92
C VAL A 123 -12.34 10.66 26.53
N PHE A 124 -11.18 10.02 26.37
CA PHE A 124 -10.00 10.67 25.82
C PHE A 124 -10.19 10.85 24.30
N GLY A 125 -10.58 12.06 23.89
CA GLY A 125 -10.83 12.40 22.48
C GLY A 125 -12.10 13.18 22.21
N VAL A 126 -12.85 13.58 23.23
CA VAL A 126 -13.97 14.54 23.06
C VAL A 126 -13.35 15.91 22.83
N SER A 127 -13.38 16.41 21.60
CA SER A 127 -13.45 17.85 21.42
C SER A 127 -14.71 18.33 22.14
N GLU A 128 -14.66 19.48 22.83
CA GLU A 128 -15.76 20.03 23.65
C GLU A 128 -17.13 20.09 22.94
N TYR A 129 -17.18 19.85 21.63
CA TYR A 129 -18.36 19.70 20.81
C TYR A 129 -18.34 18.37 20.01
N GLY A 130 -19.19 17.41 20.38
CA GLY A 130 -19.90 16.56 19.41
C GLY A 130 -19.22 15.28 18.87
N ALA A 131 -19.80 14.14 19.25
CA ALA A 131 -19.77 12.81 18.62
C ALA A 131 -18.40 12.13 18.41
N GLU A 132 -18.26 10.98 19.07
CA GLU A 132 -17.25 9.96 18.80
C GLU A 132 -17.32 9.50 17.33
N LYS A 133 -16.50 10.11 16.45
CA LYS A 133 -16.46 9.75 15.04
C LYS A 133 -15.59 8.51 14.84
N GLU A 134 -16.16 7.47 14.24
CA GLU A 134 -15.39 6.31 13.77
C GLU A 134 -14.17 6.77 12.97
N ARG A 135 -13.01 6.18 13.25
CA ARG A 135 -11.79 6.46 12.49
C ARG A 135 -11.53 5.32 11.53
N GLU A 136 -11.45 5.66 10.25
CA GLU A 136 -11.02 4.73 9.22
C GLU A 136 -9.51 4.85 9.02
N GLU A 137 -8.83 3.72 9.02
CA GLU A 137 -7.40 3.59 8.78
C GLU A 137 -7.16 2.62 7.62
N ILE A 138 -6.24 2.96 6.71
CA ILE A 138 -5.86 2.04 5.63
C ILE A 138 -4.65 1.23 6.07
N GLN A 139 -4.73 -0.09 5.96
CA GLN A 139 -3.64 -1.00 6.26
C GLN A 139 -3.25 -1.84 5.05
N ILE A 140 -1.97 -2.15 4.92
CA ILE A 140 -1.51 -3.13 3.92
C ILE A 140 -1.85 -4.54 4.42
N SER A 141 -2.54 -5.31 3.58
CA SER A 141 -2.89 -6.70 3.88
C SER A 141 -1.86 -7.70 3.32
N THR A 142 -1.35 -7.45 2.11
CA THR A 142 -0.30 -8.24 1.47
C THR A 142 0.29 -7.50 0.27
N ALA A 143 1.47 -7.92 -0.21
CA ALA A 143 2.12 -7.43 -1.41
C ALA A 143 2.99 -8.53 -2.03
N PHE A 144 3.06 -8.59 -3.36
CA PHE A 144 3.88 -9.58 -4.08
C PHE A 144 4.10 -9.21 -5.54
N ARG A 145 5.10 -9.86 -6.15
CA ARG A 145 5.31 -9.80 -7.60
C ARG A 145 4.29 -10.70 -8.30
N MET A 146 3.51 -10.14 -9.23
CA MET A 146 2.62 -10.89 -10.08
C MET A 146 3.43 -11.65 -11.14
N ARG A 147 3.29 -12.97 -11.16
CA ARG A 147 3.92 -13.84 -12.17
C ARG A 147 2.94 -14.28 -13.24
N ASP A 148 1.66 -14.32 -12.88
CA ASP A 148 0.56 -14.69 -13.76
C ASP A 148 -0.34 -13.48 -13.97
N LYS A 149 -0.46 -13.05 -15.23
CA LYS A 149 -1.32 -11.94 -15.64
C LYS A 149 -2.80 -12.28 -15.47
N ASP A 150 -3.15 -13.56 -15.52
CA ASP A 150 -4.52 -14.01 -15.34
C ASP A 150 -4.98 -13.91 -13.87
N TYR A 151 -4.06 -13.68 -12.92
CA TYR A 151 -4.38 -13.51 -11.50
C TYR A 151 -5.47 -12.45 -11.28
N ILE A 152 -5.40 -11.33 -12.03
CA ILE A 152 -6.34 -10.22 -11.94
C ILE A 152 -7.42 -10.20 -13.03
N LYS A 153 -7.48 -11.21 -13.91
CA LYS A 153 -8.37 -11.22 -15.10
C LYS A 153 -9.85 -10.95 -14.77
N ASN A 154 -10.31 -11.45 -13.64
CA ASN A 154 -11.71 -11.33 -13.18
C ASN A 154 -11.89 -10.27 -12.09
N TYR A 155 -10.92 -9.35 -11.92
CA TYR A 155 -11.05 -8.23 -10.99
C TYR A 155 -11.69 -7.05 -11.71
N THR A 156 -12.55 -6.32 -11.00
CA THR A 156 -13.13 -5.08 -11.55
C THR A 156 -12.11 -3.95 -11.42
N ILE A 157 -11.69 -3.38 -12.55
CA ILE A 157 -10.88 -2.17 -12.55
C ILE A 157 -11.72 -0.98 -12.08
N LEU A 158 -11.19 -0.21 -11.14
CA LEU A 158 -11.84 1.00 -10.61
C LEU A 158 -11.21 2.27 -11.18
N TRP A 159 -9.90 2.22 -11.41
CA TRP A 159 -9.13 3.36 -11.91
C TRP A 159 -7.85 2.88 -12.58
N SER A 160 -7.43 3.57 -13.64
CA SER A 160 -6.16 3.34 -14.33
C SER A 160 -5.50 4.71 -14.61
N TRP A 161 -4.17 4.73 -14.59
CA TRP A 161 -3.41 5.92 -14.96
C TRP A 161 -3.49 6.20 -16.47
N GLU A 162 -3.69 5.16 -17.30
CA GLU A 162 -3.77 5.29 -18.76
C GLU A 162 -5.08 5.97 -19.22
N ASP A 163 -6.17 5.78 -18.47
CA ASP A 163 -7.50 6.33 -18.79
C ASP A 163 -7.76 7.70 -18.16
N GLY A 164 -6.85 8.18 -17.29
CA GLY A 164 -6.94 9.48 -16.62
C GLY A 164 -6.04 10.51 -17.29
N ALA A 165 -6.61 11.61 -17.80
CA ALA A 165 -5.89 12.67 -18.50
C ALA A 165 -4.52 13.03 -17.88
N PRO A 166 -3.46 13.15 -18.70
CA PRO A 166 -2.08 13.13 -18.24
C PRO A 166 -1.70 14.45 -17.57
N HIS A 167 -1.58 14.46 -16.25
CA HIS A 167 -0.62 15.35 -15.58
C HIS A 167 0.70 14.60 -15.44
N ARG A 168 1.34 14.25 -16.57
CA ARG A 168 2.80 14.19 -16.56
C ARG A 168 3.26 15.62 -16.35
N SER A 169 3.87 15.92 -15.21
CA SER A 169 4.82 17.03 -15.17
C SER A 169 5.80 16.75 -16.30
N ALA A 170 5.90 17.65 -17.27
CA ALA A 170 6.73 17.50 -18.48
C ALA A 170 8.23 17.27 -18.20
N LEU A 171 8.64 17.24 -16.93
CA LEU A 171 10.00 17.14 -16.43
C LEU A 171 10.53 15.70 -16.32
N ASP A 172 9.68 14.67 -16.33
CA ASP A 172 10.11 13.27 -16.17
C ASP A 172 10.32 12.51 -17.49
N THR A 173 10.39 13.21 -18.63
CA THR A 173 10.68 12.55 -19.91
C THR A 173 12.19 12.34 -20.00
N PRO A 174 12.71 11.09 -20.02
CA PRO A 174 14.12 10.86 -20.26
C PRO A 174 14.48 11.45 -21.63
N VAL A 175 15.43 12.39 -21.64
CA VAL A 175 15.96 13.01 -22.84
C VAL A 175 16.50 11.88 -23.73
N LYS A 176 15.87 11.66 -24.88
CA LYS A 176 16.41 10.75 -25.91
C LYS A 176 17.77 11.32 -26.32
N GLY A 177 18.84 10.68 -25.89
CA GLY A 177 20.19 10.97 -26.35
C GLY A 177 20.25 10.80 -27.86
N SER A 178 20.45 11.90 -28.57
CA SER A 178 20.77 11.93 -29.99
C SER A 178 22.21 11.41 -30.16
N THR A 179 22.36 10.16 -30.61
CA THR A 179 23.64 9.62 -31.05
C THR A 179 23.87 10.02 -32.50
N ASN A 180 24.46 11.20 -32.71
CA ASN A 180 25.10 11.52 -33.98
C ASN A 180 26.54 11.00 -33.92
N ALA A 181 26.83 9.95 -34.68
CA ALA A 181 28.20 9.52 -34.97
C ALA A 181 28.72 10.35 -36.17
N PRO A 182 29.91 10.96 -36.09
CA PRO A 182 30.54 11.58 -37.25
C PRO A 182 31.14 10.52 -38.18
N GLN A 183 30.97 10.72 -39.49
CA GLN A 183 31.66 9.99 -40.56
C GLN A 183 33.08 10.53 -40.78
#